data_AF-A0A821J9N2-F1
#
_entry.id   AF-A0A821J9N2-F1
#
_cell.length_a   1.000
_cell.length_b   1.000
_cell.length_c   1.000
_cell.angle_alpha   90.00
_cell.angle_beta   90.00
_cell.angle_gamma   90.00
#
_symmetry.space_group_name_H-M   'P 1'
#
loop_
_entity.id
_entity.type
_entity.pdbx_description
1 polymer ?
#
loop_
_entity_poly.entity_id
_entity_poly.type
_entity_poly.pdbx_seq_one_letter_code
_entity_poly.pdbx_strand_id
1 'polypeptide(L)'
;MPLDLKTQLFISNFHVFINLKNNISPVNFSTTNKIDLQLEITRYIYTQLKRLNTNGSNILINCPTVFDGKDSIFKLILGLIAISDTMTNAFILINKITKEMNFSPTEVFVTCAEQVGKRRDYRSLQQLLQLIRENGYTDSKLHDDIIESCVRQSGSDVEQSREQDTLIQMIKNDDTRINVYIAVGKLRAAYLIAIRLGKEDKVRLIRDEATKRGQTADVTIKKKKT
;
A
#
# COMPACT_ATOMS: atom_id res chain seq x y z
N MET A 1 32.57 14.58 8.85
CA MET A 1 32.77 13.85 7.57
C MET A 1 31.66 12.84 7.44
N PRO A 2 30.90 12.79 6.33
CA PRO A 2 29.97 11.68 6.12
C PRO A 2 30.78 10.39 6.02
N LEU A 3 30.37 9.35 6.76
CA LEU A 3 30.98 8.02 6.65
C LEU A 3 30.88 7.54 5.19
N ASP A 4 31.87 6.77 4.73
CA ASP A 4 31.75 6.13 3.43
C ASP A 4 30.68 5.02 3.48
N LEU A 5 30.11 4.74 2.30
CA LEU A 5 28.98 3.83 2.12
C LEU A 5 29.30 2.36 2.49
N LYS A 6 30.56 1.92 2.38
CA LYS A 6 31.01 0.59 2.83
C LYS A 6 31.07 0.52 4.36
N THR A 7 31.58 1.56 5.00
CA THR A 7 31.61 1.66 6.47
C THR A 7 30.18 1.68 7.05
N GLN A 8 29.22 2.27 6.34
CA GLN A 8 27.79 2.23 6.72
C GLN A 8 27.14 0.87 6.50
N LEU A 9 27.43 0.20 5.39
CA LEU A 9 26.96 -1.17 5.17
C LEU A 9 27.53 -2.09 6.26
N PHE A 10 28.79 -1.88 6.65
CA PHE A 10 29.39 -2.59 7.77
C PHE A 10 28.67 -2.29 9.08
N ILE A 11 28.38 -1.02 9.42
CA ILE A 11 27.66 -0.66 10.66
C ILE A 11 26.21 -1.16 10.69
N SER A 12 25.47 -1.04 9.57
CA SER A 12 24.09 -1.54 9.45
C SER A 12 24.06 -3.06 9.62
N ASN A 13 24.98 -3.78 8.95
CA ASN A 13 25.14 -5.22 9.14
C ASN A 13 25.67 -5.55 10.55
N PHE A 14 26.49 -4.70 11.17
CA PHE A 14 27.00 -4.89 12.53
C PHE A 14 25.88 -4.73 13.57
N HIS A 15 24.95 -3.80 13.38
CA HIS A 15 23.71 -3.71 14.16
C HIS A 15 22.86 -4.97 14.01
N VAL A 16 22.77 -5.53 12.80
CA VAL A 16 22.15 -6.85 12.56
C VAL A 16 22.88 -7.94 13.34
N PHE A 17 24.22 -7.96 13.36
CA PHE A 17 25.02 -8.90 14.17
C PHE A 17 24.82 -8.73 15.69
N ILE A 18 24.66 -7.50 16.19
CA ILE A 18 24.34 -7.24 17.60
C ILE A 18 22.92 -7.70 17.95
N ASN A 19 21.93 -7.39 17.09
CA ASN A 19 20.54 -7.85 17.28
C ASN A 19 20.42 -9.37 17.18
N LEU A 20 21.22 -10.01 16.31
CA LEU A 20 21.39 -11.45 16.25
C LEU A 20 21.95 -11.97 17.58
N LYS A 21 23.05 -11.41 18.09
CA LYS A 21 23.66 -11.85 19.37
C LYS A 21 22.68 -11.76 20.55
N ASN A 22 21.79 -10.77 20.56
CA ASN A 22 20.78 -10.59 21.60
C ASN A 22 19.54 -11.50 21.46
N ASN A 23 19.30 -12.09 20.28
CA ASN A 23 18.12 -12.92 19.99
C ASN A 23 18.43 -14.39 19.63
N ILE A 24 19.71 -14.79 19.57
CA ILE A 24 20.10 -16.17 19.25
C ILE A 24 19.95 -17.07 20.49
N SER A 25 18.86 -17.84 20.52
CA SER A 25 18.85 -19.21 21.06
C SER A 25 19.37 -20.16 19.96
N PRO A 26 19.92 -21.36 20.29
CA PRO A 26 20.78 -22.12 19.39
C PRO A 26 20.10 -22.42 18.04
N VAL A 27 20.70 -21.88 16.98
CA VAL A 27 20.51 -22.10 15.53
C VAL A 27 19.24 -22.90 15.16
N ASN A 28 18.12 -22.19 15.06
CA ASN A 28 16.91 -22.68 14.36
C ASN A 28 16.97 -22.28 12.89
N PHE A 29 16.53 -23.16 11.97
CA PHE A 29 16.52 -22.96 10.50
C PHE A 29 15.84 -21.64 10.06
N SER A 30 14.81 -21.19 10.79
CA SER A 30 14.14 -19.89 10.57
C SER A 30 15.08 -18.69 10.81
N THR A 31 16.09 -18.83 11.65
CA THR A 31 17.08 -17.77 11.91
C THR A 31 17.99 -17.58 10.70
N THR A 32 18.37 -18.68 10.03
CA THR A 32 19.20 -18.64 8.81
C THR A 32 18.45 -17.96 7.66
N ASN A 33 17.18 -18.32 7.44
CA ASN A 33 16.35 -17.68 6.41
C ASN A 33 16.14 -16.18 6.65
N LYS A 34 15.94 -15.77 7.91
CA LYS A 34 15.83 -14.34 8.27
C LYS A 34 17.12 -13.56 8.04
N ILE A 35 18.28 -14.17 8.28
CA ILE A 35 19.58 -13.55 8.01
C ILE A 35 19.75 -13.35 6.50
N ASP A 36 19.46 -14.38 5.69
CA ASP A 36 19.57 -14.29 4.23
C ASP A 36 18.62 -13.24 3.66
N LEU A 37 17.38 -13.18 4.18
CA LEU A 37 16.41 -12.16 3.81
C LEU A 37 16.90 -10.74 4.19
N GLN A 38 17.44 -10.56 5.39
CA GLN A 38 18.00 -9.27 5.81
C GLN A 38 19.17 -8.85 4.92
N LEU A 39 20.05 -9.79 4.53
CA LEU A 39 21.16 -9.51 3.62
C LEU A 39 20.67 -9.11 2.24
N GLU A 40 19.65 -9.78 1.71
CA GLU A 40 19.02 -9.46 0.43
C GLU A 40 18.43 -8.04 0.44
N ILE A 41 17.66 -7.71 1.48
CA ILE A 41 17.05 -6.38 1.67
C ILE A 41 18.12 -5.30 1.76
N THR A 42 19.16 -5.52 2.58
CA THR A 42 20.23 -4.54 2.78
C THR A 42 21.00 -4.28 1.48
N ARG A 43 21.30 -5.33 0.71
CA ARG A 43 21.94 -5.22 -0.62
C ARG A 43 21.06 -4.48 -1.61
N TYR A 44 19.76 -4.75 -1.62
CA TYR A 44 18.82 -4.08 -2.50
C TYR A 44 18.75 -2.58 -2.18
N ILE A 45 18.54 -2.22 -0.92
CA ILE A 45 18.48 -0.81 -0.47
C ILE A 45 19.78 -0.09 -0.81
N TYR A 46 20.94 -0.68 -0.52
CA TYR A 46 22.24 -0.10 -0.87
C TYR A 46 22.36 0.17 -2.38
N THR A 47 21.96 -0.79 -3.21
CA THR A 47 22.05 -0.67 -4.67
C THR A 47 21.17 0.48 -5.16
N GLN A 48 19.96 0.61 -4.63
CA GLN A 48 19.06 1.69 -5.00
C GLN A 48 19.55 3.06 -4.49
N LEU A 49 20.01 3.15 -3.23
CA LEU A 49 20.58 4.41 -2.69
C LEU A 49 21.79 4.89 -3.50
N LYS A 50 22.66 3.95 -3.92
CA LYS A 50 23.80 4.23 -4.80
C LYS A 50 23.34 4.74 -6.17
N ARG A 51 22.30 4.14 -6.76
CA ARG A 51 21.72 4.61 -8.03
C ARG A 51 21.14 6.01 -7.94
N LEU A 52 20.50 6.35 -6.82
CA LEU A 52 19.89 7.65 -6.60
C LEU A 52 20.91 8.76 -6.31
N ASN A 53 22.21 8.46 -6.29
CA ASN A 53 23.29 9.40 -5.95
C ASN A 53 23.04 10.16 -4.62
N THR A 54 22.25 9.55 -3.74
CA THR A 54 22.01 10.10 -2.41
C THR A 54 23.21 9.73 -1.54
N ASN A 55 23.74 10.71 -0.80
CA ASN A 55 24.67 10.49 0.31
C ASN A 55 23.91 9.85 1.49
N GLY A 56 23.18 8.74 1.23
CA GLY A 56 22.16 8.06 2.05
C GLY A 56 22.67 7.45 3.36
N SER A 57 23.75 8.00 3.87
CA SER A 57 24.46 7.72 5.10
C SER A 57 23.56 7.55 6.31
N ASN A 58 22.61 8.45 6.52
CA ASN A 58 21.69 8.37 7.66
C ASN A 58 20.52 7.39 7.42
N ILE A 59 20.18 7.11 6.17
CA ILE A 59 19.03 6.26 5.81
C ILE A 59 19.36 4.79 6.04
N LEU A 60 20.59 4.36 5.72
CA LEU A 60 21.03 2.98 5.91
C LEU A 60 21.29 2.63 7.39
N ILE A 61 21.77 3.60 8.17
CA ILE A 61 22.06 3.42 9.61
C ILE A 61 20.76 3.34 10.43
N ASN A 62 19.73 4.10 10.06
CA ASN A 62 18.42 4.09 10.72
C ASN A 62 17.39 3.23 9.99
N CYS A 63 17.83 2.39 9.05
CA CYS A 63 16.93 1.51 8.31
C CYS A 63 16.44 0.40 9.26
N PRO A 64 15.13 0.25 9.46
CA PRO A 64 14.62 -0.83 10.28
C PRO A 64 15.01 -2.19 9.70
N THR A 65 15.25 -3.16 10.57
CA THR A 65 15.66 -4.51 10.19
C THR A 65 14.49 -5.49 10.32
N VAL A 66 14.58 -6.64 9.63
CA VAL A 66 13.62 -7.75 9.75
C VAL A 66 13.63 -8.38 11.15
N PHE A 67 14.64 -8.06 11.97
CA PHE A 67 14.74 -8.47 13.36
C PHE A 67 14.08 -7.51 14.34
N ASP A 68 13.61 -6.34 13.88
CA ASP A 68 12.96 -5.36 14.74
C ASP A 68 11.47 -5.72 14.97
N GLY A 69 10.80 -4.94 15.82
CA GLY A 69 9.37 -5.09 16.08
C GLY A 69 8.50 -4.85 14.83
N LYS A 70 7.23 -5.27 14.91
CA LYS A 70 6.26 -5.18 13.81
C LYS A 70 6.23 -3.79 13.16
N ASP A 71 6.10 -2.73 13.94
CA ASP A 71 6.02 -1.34 13.43
C ASP A 71 7.26 -0.93 12.63
N SER A 72 8.44 -1.39 13.06
CA SER A 72 9.70 -1.17 12.36
C SER A 72 9.73 -1.90 11.02
N ILE A 73 9.23 -3.13 10.96
CA ILE A 73 9.18 -3.89 9.71
C ILE A 73 8.17 -3.27 8.72
N PHE A 74 7.05 -2.74 9.20
CA PHE A 74 6.13 -1.98 8.34
C PHE A 74 6.78 -0.71 7.78
N LYS A 75 7.57 0.02 8.58
CA LYS A 75 8.38 1.14 8.08
C LYS A 75 9.40 0.70 7.02
N LEU A 76 10.03 -0.46 7.19
CA LEU A 76 10.92 -1.04 6.20
C LEU A 76 10.19 -1.35 4.89
N ILE A 77 9.02 -1.98 4.94
CA ILE A 77 8.17 -2.27 3.77
C ILE A 77 7.80 -0.98 3.03
N LEU A 78 7.36 0.04 3.77
CA LEU A 78 7.06 1.36 3.21
C LEU A 78 8.29 2.03 2.57
N GLY A 79 9.48 1.84 3.18
CA GLY A 79 10.76 2.30 2.65
C GLY A 79 11.17 1.57 1.37
N LEU A 80 10.90 0.27 1.27
CA LEU A 80 11.17 -0.51 0.06
C LEU A 80 10.33 0.01 -1.12
N ILE A 81 9.02 0.20 -0.94
CA ILE A 81 8.18 0.86 -1.96
C ILE A 81 8.71 2.25 -2.31
N ALA A 82 9.27 2.94 -1.31
CA ALA A 82 9.72 4.29 -1.49
C ALA A 82 10.94 4.43 -2.41
N ILE A 83 11.86 3.48 -2.28
CA ILE A 83 13.20 3.48 -2.89
C ILE A 83 13.24 2.62 -4.17
N SER A 84 12.32 1.66 -4.30
CA SER A 84 12.25 0.76 -5.45
C SER A 84 11.99 1.50 -6.75
N ASP A 85 12.66 1.03 -7.80
CA ASP A 85 12.51 1.50 -9.18
C ASP A 85 11.27 0.91 -9.86
N THR A 86 10.91 -0.32 -9.49
CA THR A 86 9.74 -1.04 -10.03
C THR A 86 8.95 -1.68 -8.89
N MET A 87 7.62 -1.70 -9.04
CA MET A 87 6.76 -2.35 -8.06
C MET A 87 7.04 -3.85 -7.95
N THR A 88 7.47 -4.49 -9.04
CA THR A 88 7.85 -5.90 -9.06
C THR A 88 9.01 -6.22 -8.11
N ASN A 89 10.08 -5.41 -8.14
CA ASN A 89 11.22 -5.61 -7.25
C ASN A 89 10.84 -5.40 -5.78
N ALA A 90 10.05 -4.35 -5.50
CA ALA A 90 9.52 -4.11 -4.16
C ALA A 90 8.67 -5.30 -3.68
N PHE A 91 7.77 -5.77 -4.54
CA PHE A 91 6.84 -6.86 -4.24
C PHE A 91 7.55 -8.16 -3.89
N ILE A 92 8.61 -8.54 -4.62
CA ILE A 92 9.36 -9.77 -4.33
C ILE A 92 9.90 -9.75 -2.90
N LEU A 93 10.54 -8.65 -2.50
CA LEU A 93 11.08 -8.51 -1.14
C LEU A 93 9.97 -8.45 -0.09
N ILE A 94 8.91 -7.68 -0.34
CA ILE A 94 7.78 -7.55 0.58
C ILE A 94 7.08 -8.90 0.75
N ASN A 95 6.85 -9.66 -0.31
CA ASN A 95 6.23 -10.98 -0.25
C ASN A 95 7.12 -11.98 0.52
N LYS A 96 8.44 -11.90 0.38
CA LYS A 96 9.38 -12.68 1.21
C LYS A 96 9.28 -12.29 2.69
N ILE A 97 9.26 -10.99 3.01
CA ILE A 97 9.07 -10.49 4.39
C ILE A 97 7.74 -10.98 4.96
N THR A 98 6.64 -10.84 4.22
CA THR A 98 5.31 -11.28 4.64
C THR A 98 5.29 -12.76 5.00
N LYS A 99 5.92 -13.61 4.17
CA LYS A 99 6.02 -15.06 4.42
C LYS A 99 6.93 -15.39 5.60
N GLU A 100 8.12 -14.80 5.67
CA GLU A 100 9.10 -15.10 6.71
C GLU A 100 8.66 -14.60 8.10
N MET A 101 7.91 -13.50 8.14
CA MET A 101 7.37 -12.92 9.37
C MET A 101 5.95 -13.43 9.70
N ASN A 102 5.36 -14.29 8.87
CA ASN A 102 3.98 -14.76 8.98
C ASN A 102 2.95 -13.62 9.13
N PHE A 103 3.17 -12.51 8.44
CA PHE A 103 2.23 -11.39 8.46
C PHE A 103 0.99 -11.69 7.61
N SER A 104 -0.12 -11.04 7.97
CA SER A 104 -1.33 -11.07 7.15
C SER A 104 -1.03 -10.38 5.80
N PRO A 105 -1.19 -11.07 4.66
CA PRO A 105 -1.01 -10.46 3.35
C PRO A 105 -1.91 -9.25 3.15
N THR A 106 -3.13 -9.29 3.71
CA THR A 106 -4.07 -8.18 3.68
C THR A 106 -3.53 -6.95 4.39
N GLU A 107 -3.01 -7.11 5.61
CA GLU A 107 -2.47 -5.99 6.36
C GLU A 107 -1.28 -5.35 5.63
N VAL A 108 -0.35 -6.18 5.14
CA VAL A 108 0.84 -5.69 4.43
C VAL A 108 0.46 -4.99 3.13
N PHE A 109 -0.31 -5.62 2.24
CA PHE A 109 -0.61 -5.06 0.93
C PHE A 109 -1.55 -3.87 0.99
N VAL A 110 -2.45 -3.79 1.98
CA VAL A 110 -3.26 -2.58 2.22
C VAL A 110 -2.35 -1.41 2.62
N THR A 111 -1.39 -1.61 3.53
CA THR A 111 -0.44 -0.54 3.89
C THR A 111 0.44 -0.14 2.71
N CYS A 112 0.83 -1.09 1.85
CA CYS A 112 1.52 -0.79 0.59
C CYS A 112 0.66 0.09 -0.32
N ALA A 113 -0.62 -0.24 -0.47
CA ALA A 113 -1.57 0.49 -1.30
C ALA A 113 -1.80 1.92 -0.80
N GLU A 114 -1.85 2.13 0.52
CA GLU A 114 -1.93 3.46 1.12
C GLU A 114 -0.76 4.34 0.72
N GLN A 115 0.45 3.78 0.75
CA GLN A 115 1.66 4.52 0.40
C GLN A 115 1.72 4.86 -1.08
N VAL A 116 1.28 3.94 -1.94
CA VAL A 116 1.13 4.18 -3.38
C VAL A 116 0.05 5.25 -3.64
N GLY A 117 -1.03 5.24 -2.87
CA GLY A 117 -2.12 6.22 -2.94
C GLY A 117 -1.66 7.64 -2.57
N LYS A 118 -0.85 7.79 -1.52
CA LYS A 118 -0.24 9.07 -1.14
C LYS A 118 0.64 9.66 -2.25
N ARG A 119 1.32 8.80 -3.00
CA ARG A 119 2.16 9.17 -4.15
C ARG A 119 1.37 9.32 -5.44
N ARG A 120 0.11 8.91 -5.44
CA ARG A 120 -0.79 8.97 -6.59
C ARG A 120 -0.27 8.21 -7.81
N ASP A 121 0.44 7.12 -7.57
CA ASP A 121 1.02 6.27 -8.62
C ASP A 121 0.11 5.05 -8.88
N TYR A 122 -0.99 5.27 -9.60
CA TYR A 122 -1.96 4.21 -9.90
C TYR A 122 -1.42 3.13 -10.82
N ARG A 123 -0.35 3.42 -11.59
CA ARG A 123 0.31 2.42 -12.42
C ARG A 123 1.00 1.37 -11.54
N SER A 124 1.71 1.82 -10.50
CA SER A 124 2.29 0.91 -9.51
C SER A 124 1.22 0.11 -8.77
N LEU A 125 0.05 0.70 -8.49
CA LEU A 125 -1.07 -0.03 -7.88
C LEU A 125 -1.60 -1.16 -8.79
N GLN A 126 -1.77 -0.89 -10.08
CA GLN A 126 -2.22 -1.91 -11.03
C GLN A 126 -1.21 -3.06 -11.15
N GLN A 127 0.09 -2.74 -11.15
CA GLN A 127 1.14 -3.75 -11.11
C GLN A 127 1.09 -4.57 -9.82
N LEU A 128 0.88 -3.93 -8.66
CA LEU A 128 0.72 -4.62 -7.38
C LEU A 128 -0.46 -5.61 -7.43
N LEU A 129 -1.62 -5.17 -7.92
CA LEU A 129 -2.81 -6.04 -8.04
C LEU A 129 -2.56 -7.24 -8.95
N GLN A 130 -1.84 -7.04 -10.06
CA GLN A 130 -1.46 -8.12 -10.95
C GLN A 130 -0.51 -9.13 -10.27
N LEU A 131 0.54 -8.64 -9.60
CA LEU A 131 1.52 -9.47 -8.90
C LEU A 131 0.88 -10.28 -7.76
N ILE A 132 -0.03 -9.67 -7.01
CA ILE A 132 -0.81 -10.33 -5.95
C ILE A 132 -1.60 -11.51 -6.53
N ARG A 133 -2.29 -11.29 -7.67
CA ARG A 133 -3.04 -12.34 -8.36
C ARG A 133 -2.14 -13.47 -8.87
N GLU A 134 -1.01 -13.13 -9.48
CA GLU A 134 -0.03 -14.10 -10.00
C GLU A 134 0.61 -14.94 -8.88
N ASN A 135 0.70 -14.39 -7.66
CA ASN A 135 1.25 -15.08 -6.50
C ASN A 135 0.20 -15.86 -5.68
N GLY A 136 -1.00 -16.05 -6.22
CA GLY A 136 -2.04 -16.91 -5.64
C GLY A 136 -2.96 -16.23 -4.63
N TYR A 137 -2.81 -14.93 -4.40
CA TYR A 137 -3.72 -14.15 -3.56
C TYR A 137 -4.95 -13.72 -4.38
N THR A 138 -5.90 -14.64 -4.55
CA THR A 138 -7.09 -14.43 -5.40
C THR A 138 -8.33 -13.93 -4.64
N ASP A 139 -8.18 -13.63 -3.35
CA ASP A 139 -9.27 -13.15 -2.52
C ASP A 139 -9.86 -11.84 -3.07
N SER A 140 -11.16 -11.88 -3.35
CA SER A 140 -11.92 -10.72 -3.82
C SER A 140 -11.95 -9.60 -2.79
N LYS A 141 -11.94 -9.95 -1.50
CA LYS A 141 -11.96 -8.96 -0.42
C LYS A 141 -10.62 -8.22 -0.34
N LEU A 142 -9.51 -8.95 -0.34
CA LEU A 142 -8.17 -8.36 -0.42
C LEU A 142 -8.02 -7.40 -1.61
N HIS A 143 -8.49 -7.82 -2.79
CA HIS A 143 -8.46 -6.99 -3.99
C HIS A 143 -9.20 -5.65 -3.79
N ASP A 144 -10.41 -5.72 -3.24
CA ASP A 144 -11.24 -4.54 -3.00
C ASP A 144 -10.67 -3.65 -1.89
N ASP A 145 -10.15 -4.23 -0.81
CA ASP A 145 -9.52 -3.52 0.32
C ASP A 145 -8.28 -2.73 -0.12
N ILE A 146 -7.46 -3.29 -1.03
CA ILE A 146 -6.28 -2.63 -1.61
C ILE A 146 -6.68 -1.39 -2.43
N ILE A 147 -7.67 -1.53 -3.30
CA ILE A 147 -8.15 -0.42 -4.14
C ILE A 147 -8.76 0.66 -3.25
N GLU A 148 -9.62 0.27 -2.31
CA GLU A 148 -10.26 1.18 -1.38
C GLU A 148 -9.23 2.00 -0.60
N SER A 149 -8.21 1.34 -0.05
CA SER A 149 -7.20 2.04 0.76
C SER A 149 -6.34 2.99 -0.08
N CYS A 150 -5.95 2.60 -1.29
CA CYS A 150 -5.21 3.48 -2.19
C CYS A 150 -6.00 4.74 -2.56
N VAL A 151 -7.27 4.56 -2.95
CA VAL A 151 -8.14 5.64 -3.41
C VAL A 151 -8.50 6.61 -2.28
N ARG A 152 -8.67 6.11 -1.04
CA ARG A 152 -8.91 6.97 0.13
C ARG A 152 -7.73 7.90 0.43
N GLN A 153 -6.49 7.44 0.19
CA GLN A 153 -5.29 8.23 0.48
C GLN A 153 -4.93 9.25 -0.60
N SER A 154 -5.39 9.08 -1.84
CA SER A 154 -5.05 10.01 -2.93
C SER A 154 -5.87 11.31 -2.92
N GLY A 155 -7.03 11.32 -2.24
CA GLY A 155 -7.91 12.48 -2.08
C GLY A 155 -8.71 12.83 -3.35
N SER A 156 -9.52 13.88 -3.28
CA SER A 156 -10.35 14.35 -4.40
C SER A 156 -9.57 15.37 -5.26
N ASP A 157 -8.78 14.88 -6.21
CA ASP A 157 -8.13 15.74 -7.21
C ASP A 157 -8.80 15.56 -8.58
N VAL A 158 -9.02 16.69 -9.27
CA VAL A 158 -9.75 16.73 -10.55
C VAL A 158 -8.89 16.12 -11.66
N GLU A 159 -7.58 16.33 -11.64
CA GLU A 159 -6.67 15.89 -12.72
C GLU A 159 -6.60 14.37 -12.83
N GLN A 160 -6.67 13.68 -11.68
CA GLN A 160 -6.57 12.23 -11.60
C GLN A 160 -7.91 11.52 -11.44
N SER A 161 -9.01 12.27 -11.54
CA SER A 161 -10.36 11.75 -11.35
C SER A 161 -10.65 10.56 -12.27
N ARG A 162 -10.15 10.56 -13.51
CA ARG A 162 -10.37 9.45 -14.47
C ARG A 162 -9.68 8.15 -14.09
N GLU A 163 -8.43 8.24 -13.63
CA GLU A 163 -7.65 7.07 -13.21
C GLU A 163 -8.21 6.49 -11.92
N GLN A 164 -8.59 7.35 -10.97
CA GLN A 164 -9.33 6.96 -9.78
C GLN A 164 -10.65 6.25 -10.13
N ASP A 165 -11.42 6.76 -11.10
CA ASP A 165 -12.66 6.09 -11.53
C ASP A 165 -12.41 4.71 -12.12
N THR A 166 -11.33 4.55 -12.88
CA THR A 166 -10.94 3.25 -13.46
C THR A 166 -10.61 2.26 -12.35
N LEU A 167 -9.88 2.69 -11.31
CA LEU A 167 -9.60 1.85 -10.15
C LEU A 167 -10.86 1.46 -9.38
N ILE A 168 -11.74 2.43 -9.09
CA ILE A 168 -13.00 2.16 -8.37
C ILE A 168 -13.87 1.18 -9.16
N GLN A 169 -13.89 1.27 -10.50
CA GLN A 169 -14.62 0.32 -11.35
C GLN A 169 -14.07 -1.11 -11.27
N MET A 170 -12.79 -1.30 -10.92
CA MET A 170 -12.20 -2.63 -10.74
C MET A 170 -12.69 -3.33 -9.46
N ILE A 171 -13.20 -2.58 -8.47
CA ILE A 171 -13.76 -3.16 -7.23
C ILE A 171 -14.86 -4.14 -7.59
N LYS A 172 -14.84 -5.36 -7.06
CA LYS A 172 -15.78 -6.43 -7.40
C LYS A 172 -17.09 -6.31 -6.62
N ASN A 173 -17.02 -5.93 -5.35
CA ASN A 173 -18.19 -5.75 -4.50
C ASN A 173 -18.87 -4.40 -4.75
N ASP A 174 -20.14 -4.42 -5.12
CA ASP A 174 -20.91 -3.21 -5.41
C ASP A 174 -21.12 -2.30 -4.17
N ASP A 175 -21.27 -2.86 -2.96
CA ASP A 175 -21.37 -2.05 -1.73
C ASP A 175 -20.07 -1.31 -1.43
N THR A 176 -18.94 -2.02 -1.52
CA THR A 176 -17.62 -1.42 -1.38
C THR A 176 -17.41 -0.34 -2.44
N ARG A 177 -17.80 -0.62 -3.70
CA ARG A 177 -17.70 0.35 -4.79
C ARG A 177 -18.49 1.63 -4.51
N ILE A 178 -19.75 1.50 -4.05
CA ILE A 178 -20.57 2.66 -3.66
C ILE A 178 -19.91 3.43 -2.51
N ASN A 179 -19.44 2.74 -1.46
CA ASN A 179 -18.81 3.38 -0.31
C ASN A 179 -17.55 4.17 -0.70
N VAL A 180 -16.72 3.61 -1.59
CA VAL A 180 -15.50 4.30 -2.06
C VAL A 180 -15.87 5.54 -2.88
N TYR A 181 -16.87 5.46 -3.78
CA TYR A 181 -17.34 6.66 -4.50
C TYR A 181 -17.84 7.77 -3.54
N ILE A 182 -18.51 7.39 -2.46
CA ILE A 182 -18.94 8.34 -1.42
C ILE A 182 -17.73 8.96 -0.73
N ALA A 183 -16.76 8.15 -0.30
CA ALA A 183 -15.57 8.60 0.41
C ALA A 183 -14.78 9.66 -0.39
N VAL A 184 -14.61 9.43 -1.70
CA VAL A 184 -13.90 10.34 -2.62
C VAL A 184 -14.74 11.56 -3.02
N GLY A 185 -16.02 11.62 -2.63
CA GLY A 185 -16.91 12.75 -2.92
C GLY A 185 -17.57 12.70 -4.30
N LYS A 186 -17.51 11.57 -5.02
CA LYS A 186 -18.16 11.35 -6.32
C LYS A 186 -19.60 10.88 -6.14
N LEU A 187 -20.41 11.71 -5.47
CA LEU A 187 -21.75 11.35 -5.01
C LEU A 187 -22.72 11.00 -6.17
N ARG A 188 -22.58 11.66 -7.33
CA ARG A 188 -23.39 11.33 -8.51
C ARG A 188 -23.13 9.91 -9.02
N ALA A 189 -21.88 9.47 -9.06
CA ALA A 189 -21.53 8.11 -9.48
C ALA A 189 -22.04 7.08 -8.47
N ALA A 190 -21.85 7.34 -7.17
CA ALA A 190 -22.41 6.51 -6.10
C ALA A 190 -23.94 6.37 -6.22
N TYR A 191 -24.64 7.47 -6.47
CA TYR A 191 -26.10 7.52 -6.55
C TYR A 191 -26.64 6.70 -7.72
N LEU A 192 -26.03 6.84 -8.90
CA LEU A 192 -26.46 6.09 -10.09
C LEU A 192 -26.32 4.58 -9.88
N ILE A 193 -25.25 4.13 -9.24
CA ILE A 193 -25.04 2.70 -8.92
C ILE A 193 -26.04 2.25 -7.86
N ALA A 194 -26.24 3.03 -6.79
CA ALA A 194 -27.16 2.69 -5.72
C ALA A 194 -28.62 2.54 -6.21
N ILE A 195 -29.07 3.45 -7.09
CA ILE A 195 -30.41 3.33 -7.71
C ILE A 195 -30.50 2.11 -8.62
N ARG A 196 -29.49 1.90 -9.48
CA ARG A 196 -29.48 0.76 -10.40
C ARG A 196 -29.58 -0.58 -9.65
N LEU A 197 -29.00 -0.65 -8.45
CA LEU A 197 -29.02 -1.84 -7.60
C LEU A 197 -30.19 -1.87 -6.59
N GLY A 198 -31.07 -0.87 -6.60
CA GLY A 198 -32.22 -0.80 -5.68
C GLY A 198 -31.84 -0.60 -4.20
N LYS A 199 -30.65 -0.07 -3.90
CA LYS A 199 -30.15 0.08 -2.52
C LYS A 199 -30.61 1.41 -1.90
N GLU A 200 -31.85 1.44 -1.43
CA GLU A 200 -32.45 2.65 -0.84
C GLU A 200 -31.66 3.21 0.35
N ASP A 201 -31.11 2.36 1.20
CA ASP A 201 -30.30 2.79 2.36
C ASP A 201 -29.06 3.56 1.92
N LYS A 202 -28.39 3.10 0.86
CA LYS A 202 -27.23 3.79 0.27
C LYS A 202 -27.63 5.10 -0.37
N VAL A 203 -28.79 5.16 -1.03
CA VAL A 203 -29.33 6.41 -1.61
C VAL A 203 -29.57 7.47 -0.52
N ARG A 204 -30.12 7.07 0.64
CA ARG A 204 -30.30 7.97 1.79
C ARG A 204 -28.95 8.48 2.30
N LEU A 205 -27.98 7.58 2.52
CA LEU A 205 -26.63 7.93 2.94
C LEU A 205 -25.94 8.94 2.00
N ILE A 206 -26.07 8.74 0.67
CA ILE A 206 -25.48 9.64 -0.33
C ILE A 206 -26.12 11.03 -0.26
N ARG A 207 -27.44 11.09 -0.05
CA ARG A 207 -28.15 12.36 0.10
C ARG A 207 -27.68 13.12 1.34
N ASP A 208 -27.56 12.42 2.46
CA ASP A 208 -27.09 13.03 3.72
C ASP A 208 -25.65 13.55 3.56
N GLU A 209 -24.79 12.79 2.89
CA GLU A 209 -23.42 13.21 2.61
C GLU A 209 -23.35 14.40 1.63
N ALA A 210 -24.24 14.46 0.64
CA ALA A 210 -24.36 15.62 -0.27
C ALA A 210 -24.76 16.89 0.47
N THR A 211 -25.69 16.79 1.42
CA THR A 211 -26.11 17.90 2.27
C THR A 211 -24.97 18.38 3.16
N LYS A 212 -24.22 17.47 3.79
CA LYS A 212 -23.05 17.81 4.62
C LYS A 212 -21.96 18.53 3.84
N ARG A 213 -21.76 18.15 2.57
CA ARG A 213 -20.72 18.73 1.70
C ARG A 213 -21.16 20.00 0.97
N GLY A 214 -22.36 20.52 1.26
CA GLY A 214 -22.91 21.70 0.58
C GLY A 214 -23.19 21.48 -0.90
N GLN A 215 -23.22 20.23 -1.38
CA GLN A 215 -23.55 19.86 -2.76
C GLN A 215 -25.08 19.77 -2.91
N THR A 216 -25.80 20.81 -2.53
CA THR A 216 -27.27 20.88 -2.66
C THR A 216 -27.66 21.84 -3.76
N ALA A 217 -27.46 21.43 -5.02
CA ALA A 217 -28.16 21.99 -6.19
C ALA A 217 -27.91 21.14 -7.45
N ASP A 218 -28.34 19.88 -7.47
CA ASP A 218 -28.72 19.21 -8.75
C ASP A 218 -29.34 17.81 -8.63
N VAL A 219 -29.68 17.32 -7.42
CA VAL A 219 -30.53 16.13 -7.26
C VAL A 219 -32.01 16.51 -7.29
N THR A 220 -32.39 17.45 -8.16
CA THR A 220 -33.77 17.56 -8.65
C THR A 220 -33.89 16.64 -9.86
N ILE A 221 -33.69 15.34 -9.63
CA ILE A 221 -34.12 14.33 -10.59
C ILE A 221 -35.63 14.35 -10.53
N LYS A 222 -36.21 15.13 -11.46
CA LYS A 222 -37.63 15.20 -11.73
C LYS A 222 -38.19 13.79 -11.67
N LYS A 223 -39.03 13.53 -10.67
CA LYS A 223 -40.09 12.53 -10.77
C LYS A 223 -40.92 12.92 -12.00
N LYS A 224 -40.54 12.46 -13.19
CA LYS A 224 -41.41 12.58 -14.36
C LYS A 224 -42.47 11.50 -14.19
N LYS A 225 -43.54 11.87 -13.47
CA LYS A 225 -44.87 11.32 -13.69
C LYS A 225 -45.21 11.56 -15.15
N THR A 226 -45.39 10.48 -15.89
CA THR A 226 -46.39 10.28 -16.96
C THR A 226 -46.32 8.83 -17.36
#